data_AF-C4KFF6-F1
#
_entry.id   AF-C4KFF6-F1
#
_cell.length_a   1.000
_cell.length_b   1.000
_cell.length_c   1.000
_cell.angle_alpha   90.00
_cell.angle_beta   90.00
_cell.angle_gamma   90.00
#
_symmetry.space_group_name_H-M   'P 1'
#
loop_
_entity.id
_entity.type
_entity.pdbx_description
1 polymer ?
#
loop_
_entity_poly.entity_id
_entity_poly.type
_entity_poly.pdbx_seq_one_letter_code
_entity_poly.pdbx_strand_id
1 'polypeptide(L)'
;MLVKGPIMRKEEKEKENILKINWDKLEEMIEDKIKERIRYFEFFEYAIIDNQTLLIKIYDKDESNVFHVFTIKMRIKNDDLEIIEIY
;
A
#
# COMPACT_ATOMS: atom_id res chain seq x y z
N MET A 1 -11.12 50.06 5.71
CA MET A 1 -11.35 48.98 6.70
C MET A 1 -11.33 47.67 5.93
N LEU A 2 -10.22 46.92 5.96
CA LEU A 2 -10.10 45.64 5.25
C LEU A 2 -10.60 44.53 6.18
N VAL A 3 -11.78 43.99 5.88
CA VAL A 3 -12.38 42.88 6.64
C VAL A 3 -11.59 41.62 6.28
N LYS A 4 -10.75 41.16 7.22
CA LYS A 4 -10.13 39.83 7.13
C LYS A 4 -11.25 38.80 7.32
N GLY A 5 -11.66 38.16 6.24
CA GLY A 5 -12.51 36.98 6.29
C GLY A 5 -11.83 35.85 7.08
N PRO A 6 -12.60 34.91 7.64
CA PRO A 6 -12.05 33.82 8.44
C PRO A 6 -11.11 32.97 7.58
N ILE A 7 -9.88 32.79 8.05
CA ILE A 7 -8.92 31.85 7.49
C ILE A 7 -9.49 30.46 7.77
N MET A 8 -10.08 29.81 6.76
CA MET A 8 -10.41 28.38 6.85
C MET A 8 -9.11 27.64 7.13
N ARG A 9 -8.93 27.15 8.36
CA ARG A 9 -7.94 26.11 8.65
C ARG A 9 -8.26 24.98 7.71
N LYS A 10 -7.35 24.65 6.78
CA LYS A 10 -7.38 23.35 6.12
C LYS A 10 -7.44 22.34 7.25
N GLU A 11 -8.57 21.66 7.39
CA GLU A 11 -8.63 20.44 8.19
C GLU A 11 -7.51 19.57 7.63
N GLU A 12 -6.46 19.38 8.43
CA GLU A 12 -5.50 18.31 8.17
C GLU A 12 -6.34 17.04 8.29
N LYS A 13 -6.86 16.55 7.15
CA LYS A 13 -7.40 15.20 7.07
C LYS A 13 -6.38 14.32 7.76
N GLU A 14 -6.81 13.65 8.83
CA GLU A 14 -5.95 12.73 9.56
C GLU A 14 -5.27 11.83 8.52
N LYS A 15 -3.94 11.88 8.44
CA LYS A 15 -3.22 11.10 7.44
C LYS A 15 -3.62 9.64 7.65
N GLU A 16 -4.08 9.01 6.57
CA GLU A 16 -4.47 7.59 6.57
C GLU A 16 -3.37 6.76 7.23
N ASN A 17 -3.77 5.80 8.05
CA ASN A 17 -2.84 5.01 8.85
C ASN A 17 -3.12 3.53 8.69
N ILE A 18 -2.20 2.83 8.01
CA ILE A 18 -2.26 1.39 7.75
C ILE A 18 -2.40 0.60 9.04
N LEU A 19 -1.76 1.05 10.12
CA LEU A 19 -1.80 0.36 11.42
C LEU A 19 -3.19 0.39 12.08
N LYS A 20 -4.12 1.21 11.57
CA LYS A 20 -5.52 1.24 12.03
C LYS A 20 -6.42 0.33 11.18
N ILE A 21 -5.91 -0.29 10.11
CA ILE A 21 -6.66 -1.19 9.23
C ILE A 21 -6.63 -2.59 9.83
N ASN A 22 -7.74 -3.31 9.72
CA ASN A 22 -7.77 -4.72 10.06
C ASN A 22 -6.79 -5.52 9.16
N TRP A 23 -6.06 -6.46 9.74
CA TRP A 23 -5.01 -7.22 9.04
C TRP A 23 -5.55 -7.99 7.83
N ASP A 24 -6.66 -8.70 7.97
CA ASP A 24 -7.27 -9.47 6.87
C ASP A 24 -7.68 -8.54 5.72
N LYS A 25 -8.26 -7.38 6.06
CA LYS A 25 -8.61 -6.36 5.07
C LYS A 25 -7.38 -5.80 4.35
N LEU A 26 -6.27 -5.57 5.07
CA LEU A 26 -5.04 -5.09 4.48
C LEU A 26 -4.45 -6.13 3.50
N GLU A 27 -4.46 -7.41 3.88
CA GLU A 27 -4.02 -8.50 3.01
C GLU A 27 -4.86 -8.59 1.73
N GLU A 28 -6.19 -8.50 1.85
CA GLU A 28 -7.11 -8.46 0.70
C GLU A 28 -6.78 -7.28 -0.24
N MET A 29 -6.61 -6.08 0.32
CA MET A 29 -6.23 -4.89 -0.46
C MET A 29 -4.89 -5.06 -1.19
N ILE A 30 -3.90 -5.68 -0.54
CA ILE A 30 -2.59 -5.96 -1.15
C ILE A 30 -2.75 -6.96 -2.30
N GLU A 31 -3.44 -8.08 -2.06
CA GLU A 31 -3.63 -9.14 -3.03
C GLU A 31 -4.39 -8.66 -4.28
N ASP A 32 -5.46 -7.89 -4.09
CA ASP A 32 -6.22 -7.28 -5.19
C ASP A 32 -5.33 -6.36 -6.02
N LYS A 33 -4.52 -5.50 -5.38
CA LYS A 33 -3.63 -4.58 -6.08
C LYS A 33 -2.53 -5.27 -6.87
N ILE A 34 -2.02 -6.39 -6.36
CA ILE A 34 -1.06 -7.23 -7.07
C ILE A 34 -1.73 -7.87 -8.28
N LYS A 35 -2.93 -8.44 -8.13
CA LYS A 35 -3.67 -9.12 -9.19
C LYS A 35 -4.13 -8.22 -10.32
N GLU A 36 -4.25 -6.91 -10.10
CA GLU A 36 -4.45 -5.92 -11.18
C GLU A 36 -3.30 -5.93 -12.21
N ARG A 37 -2.09 -6.39 -11.82
CA ARG A 37 -0.87 -6.32 -12.66
C ARG A 37 -0.25 -7.68 -12.93
N ILE A 38 -0.34 -8.62 -12.00
CA ILE A 38 0.25 -9.96 -12.12
C ILE A 38 -0.86 -10.99 -12.16
N ARG A 39 -0.86 -11.83 -13.19
CA ARG A 39 -1.88 -12.87 -13.37
C ARG A 39 -1.65 -14.09 -12.46
N TYR A 40 -0.40 -14.40 -12.16
CA TYR A 40 0.01 -15.56 -11.39
C TYR A 40 1.25 -15.25 -10.57
N PHE A 41 1.22 -15.64 -9.30
CA PHE A 41 2.35 -15.67 -8.37
C PHE A 41 2.04 -16.76 -7.32
N GLU A 42 3.05 -17.29 -6.64
CA GLU A 42 2.83 -18.34 -5.64
C GLU A 42 2.38 -17.73 -4.30
N PHE A 43 3.14 -16.76 -3.78
CA PHE A 43 2.79 -16.03 -2.56
C PHE A 43 3.48 -14.65 -2.51
N PHE A 44 3.04 -13.81 -1.58
CA PHE A 44 3.71 -12.57 -1.25
C PHE A 44 4.00 -12.48 0.25
N GLU A 45 5.01 -11.71 0.61
CA GLU A 45 5.29 -11.28 1.98
C GLU A 45 5.26 -9.75 2.02
N TYR A 46 4.90 -9.14 3.14
CA TYR A 46 4.90 -7.68 3.25
C TYR A 46 5.37 -7.17 4.61
N ALA A 47 5.85 -5.93 4.60
CA ALA A 47 6.27 -5.20 5.79
C ALA A 47 5.70 -3.79 5.78
N ILE A 48 5.11 -3.37 6.90
CA ILE A 48 4.71 -1.98 7.14
C ILE A 48 5.95 -1.21 7.58
N ILE A 49 6.38 -0.23 6.79
CA ILE A 49 7.64 0.52 7.03
C ILE A 49 7.37 1.83 7.78
N ASP A 50 6.19 2.42 7.57
CA ASP A 50 5.69 3.57 8.32
C ASP A 50 4.15 3.53 8.36
N ASN A 51 3.51 4.57 8.88
CA ASN A 51 2.05 4.63 8.99
C ASN A 51 1.32 4.60 7.64
N GLN A 52 2.00 4.83 6.52
CA GLN A 52 1.40 4.92 5.20
C GLN A 52 2.01 4.00 4.16
N THR A 53 3.18 3.40 4.42
CA THR A 53 4.00 2.77 3.40
C THR A 53 4.23 1.29 3.70
N LEU A 54 4.12 0.48 2.65
CA LEU A 54 4.34 -0.95 2.64
C LEU A 54 5.48 -1.30 1.68
N LEU A 55 6.25 -2.32 2.01
CA LEU A 55 7.08 -3.06 1.06
C LEU A 55 6.53 -4.47 0.93
N ILE A 56 6.26 -4.89 -0.30
CA ILE A 56 5.73 -6.21 -0.62
C ILE A 56 6.75 -6.94 -1.48
N LYS A 57 7.12 -8.16 -1.10
CA LYS A 57 7.93 -9.06 -1.90
C LYS A 57 7.03 -10.08 -2.57
N ILE A 58 7.18 -10.25 -3.88
CA ILE A 58 6.44 -11.25 -4.65
C ILE A 58 7.36 -12.42 -4.96
N TYR A 59 6.86 -13.63 -4.74
CA TYR A 59 7.58 -14.86 -5.03
C TYR A 59 6.81 -15.74 -6.00
N ASP A 60 7.55 -16.43 -6.85
CA ASP A 60 7.05 -17.46 -7.74
C ASP A 60 7.80 -18.77 -7.47
N LYS A 61 7.27 -19.86 -8.02
CA LYS A 61 7.79 -21.20 -7.79
C LYS A 61 7.87 -21.98 -9.08
N ASP A 62 9.01 -22.63 -9.31
CA ASP A 62 9.23 -23.54 -10.42
C ASP A 62 9.84 -24.86 -9.93
N GLU A 63 9.25 -25.99 -10.33
CA GLU A 63 9.54 -27.42 -10.07
C GLU A 63 9.94 -27.84 -8.63
N SER A 64 10.79 -27.09 -7.93
CA SER A 64 11.12 -27.21 -6.50
C SER A 64 11.78 -25.96 -5.90
N ASN A 65 11.89 -24.85 -6.64
CA ASN A 65 12.57 -23.63 -6.24
C ASN A 65 11.58 -22.48 -6.09
N VAL A 66 11.62 -21.80 -4.95
CA VAL A 66 10.95 -20.52 -4.74
C VAL A 66 11.96 -19.42 -5.03
N PHE A 67 11.59 -18.46 -5.88
CA PHE A 67 12.44 -17.32 -6.20
C PHE A 67 11.66 -16.01 -6.12
N HIS A 68 12.37 -14.96 -5.70
CA HIS A 68 11.84 -13.62 -5.65
C HIS A 68 11.72 -13.05 -7.07
N VAL A 69 10.53 -12.55 -7.41
CA VAL A 69 10.27 -11.96 -8.74
C VAL A 69 10.59 -10.47 -8.71
N PHE A 70 9.98 -9.73 -7.78
CA PHE A 70 10.20 -8.30 -7.57
C PHE A 70 9.63 -7.83 -6.23
N THR A 71 10.07 -6.64 -5.83
CA THR A 71 9.55 -5.94 -4.65
C THR A 71 8.72 -4.74 -5.08
N ILE A 72 7.52 -4.59 -4.54
CA ILE A 72 6.65 -3.43 -4.75
C ILE A 72 6.65 -2.57 -3.50
N LYS A 73 6.89 -1.27 -3.67
CA LYS A 73 6.62 -0.27 -2.64
C LYS A 73 5.25 0.33 -2.88
N MET A 74 4.36 0.21 -1.90
CA MET A 74 3.01 0.78 -1.95
C MET A 74 2.81 1.81 -0.85
N ARG A 75 1.85 2.71 -1.05
CA ARG A 75 1.39 3.66 -0.05
C ARG A 75 -0.12 3.72 -0.01
N ILE A 76 -0.70 3.82 1.19
CA ILE A 76 -2.13 4.12 1.31
C ILE A 76 -2.43 5.59 1.01
N LYS A 77 -3.41 5.81 0.13
CA LYS A 77 -3.91 7.14 -0.23
C LYS A 77 -5.37 7.07 -0.68
N ASN A 78 -6.21 7.90 -0.09
CA ASN A 78 -7.66 7.93 -0.31
C ASN A 78 -8.31 6.56 -0.07
N ASP A 79 -7.90 5.87 1.00
CA ASP A 79 -8.37 4.55 1.39
C ASP A 79 -8.05 3.41 0.39
N ASP A 80 -7.16 3.65 -0.59
CA ASP A 80 -6.65 2.65 -1.54
C ASP A 80 -5.12 2.55 -1.48
N LEU A 81 -4.57 1.43 -1.97
CA LEU A 81 -3.12 1.24 -2.14
C LEU A 81 -2.66 1.76 -3.49
N GLU A 82 -1.77 2.74 -3.47
CA GLU A 82 -1.08 3.24 -4.66
C GLU A 82 0.32 2.61 -4.75
N ILE A 83 0.67 2.09 -5.93
CA ILE A 83 2.06 1.67 -6.20
C ILE A 83 2.93 2.91 -6.38
N ILE A 84 4.02 2.94 -5.63
CA ILE A 84 5.01 4.03 -5.65
C ILE A 84 6.22 3.62 -6.50
N GLU A 85 6.72 2.40 -6.34
CA GLU A 85 7.94 1.92 -6.99
C GLU A 85 7.94 0.39 -7.10
N ILE A 86 8.63 -0.14 -8.12
CA ILE A 86 8.83 -1.58 -8.34
C ILE A 86 10.33 -1.79 -8.56
N TYR A 87 10.91 -2.77 -7.85
CA TYR A 87 12.33 -3.14 -7.92
C TYR A 87 12.51 -4.57 -8.38
#